data_AF-A0A2N5AKK3-F1
#
_entry.id   AF-A0A2N5AKK3-F1
#
_cell.length_a   1.000
_cell.length_b   1.000
_cell.length_c   1.000
_cell.angle_alpha   90.00
_cell.angle_beta   90.00
_cell.angle_gamma   90.00
#
_symmetry.space_group_name_H-M   'P 1'
#
loop_
_entity.id
_entity.type
_entity.pdbx_description
1 polymer ?
#
loop_
_entity_poly.entity_id
_entity_poly.type
_entity_poly.pdbx_seq_one_letter_code
_entity_poly.pdbx_strand_id
1 'polypeptide(L)'
;MKNHFKCIGIVGHPRHPTALTTHEMLWRWLCSKGYEVLVEQQIAHELQLSNVKTGTLAEIGQQADLAVVVGGDGNMLGAARTLARYDINVIGINRGNLG
;
A
#
# COMPACT_ATOMS: atom_id res chain seq x y z
N MET A 1 0.21 -23.19 -6.04
CA MET A 1 1.34 -22.24 -5.89
C MET A 1 1.49 -21.92 -4.41
N LYS A 2 2.71 -21.93 -3.85
CA LYS A 2 2.92 -21.45 -2.48
C LYS A 2 2.99 -19.92 -2.54
N ASN A 3 2.00 -19.24 -1.97
CA ASN A 3 2.05 -17.78 -1.81
C ASN A 3 2.96 -17.44 -0.63
N HIS A 4 4.10 -16.80 -0.91
CA HIS A 4 5.03 -16.32 0.11
C HIS A 4 4.48 -15.12 0.89
N PHE A 5 3.49 -14.41 0.33
CA PHE A 5 2.77 -13.32 0.97
C PHE A 5 1.28 -13.65 0.99
N LYS A 6 0.62 -13.47 2.14
CA LYS A 6 -0.82 -13.66 2.33
C LYS A 6 -1.55 -12.33 2.40
N CYS A 7 -1.01 -11.39 3.18
CA CYS A 7 -1.57 -10.06 3.39
C CYS A 7 -0.62 -8.99 2.81
N ILE A 8 -1.15 -8.12 1.96
CA ILE A 8 -0.39 -7.05 1.30
C ILE A 8 -0.98 -5.69 1.67
N GLY A 9 -0.15 -4.81 2.21
CA GLY A 9 -0.47 -3.43 2.48
C GLY A 9 -0.26 -2.53 1.26
N ILE A 10 -1.18 -1.62 0.99
CA ILE A 10 -1.01 -0.55 -0.01
C ILE A 10 -0.98 0.79 0.74
N VAL A 11 0.17 1.47 0.67
CA VAL A 11 0.44 2.73 1.38
C VAL A 11 1.08 3.76 0.46
N GLY A 12 1.25 4.97 0.97
CA GLY A 12 1.94 6.05 0.27
C GLY A 12 0.94 7.00 -0.36
N HIS A 13 0.88 8.21 0.17
CA HIS A 13 -0.15 9.17 -0.17
C HIS A 13 0.38 10.19 -1.20
N PRO A 14 -0.15 10.22 -2.43
CA PRO A 14 0.31 11.17 -3.42
C PRO A 14 -0.19 12.59 -3.14
N ARG A 15 0.61 13.60 -3.49
CA ARG A 15 0.21 15.02 -3.35
C ARG A 15 -0.94 15.44 -4.28
N HIS A 16 -1.22 14.67 -5.32
CA HIS A 16 -2.26 14.97 -6.31
C HIS A 16 -3.26 13.82 -6.42
N PRO A 17 -4.58 14.08 -6.38
CA PRO A 17 -5.62 13.05 -6.43
C PRO A 17 -5.57 12.15 -7.68
N THR A 18 -5.10 12.69 -8.82
CA THR A 18 -4.91 11.93 -10.07
C THR A 18 -3.87 10.81 -9.96
N ALA A 19 -3.08 10.77 -8.88
CA ALA A 19 -2.15 9.70 -8.60
C ALA A 19 -2.74 8.53 -7.79
N LEU A 20 -3.94 8.67 -7.23
CA LEU A 20 -4.63 7.60 -6.49
C LEU A 20 -5.15 6.47 -7.40
N THR A 21 -5.28 6.70 -8.72
CA THR A 21 -5.73 5.66 -9.66
C THR A 21 -4.83 4.43 -9.62
N THR A 22 -3.53 4.60 -9.35
CA THR A 22 -2.60 3.47 -9.25
C THR A 22 -2.91 2.59 -8.04
N HIS A 23 -3.32 3.18 -6.92
CA HIS A 23 -3.75 2.44 -5.72
C HIS A 23 -5.00 1.63 -5.98
N GLU A 24 -6.01 2.22 -6.63
CA GLU A 24 -7.25 1.49 -6.96
C GLU A 24 -6.98 0.32 -7.92
N MET A 25 -6.21 0.56 -8.99
CA MET A 25 -5.83 -0.49 -9.94
C MET A 25 -5.07 -1.63 -9.26
N LEU A 26 -4.10 -1.29 -8.41
CA LEU A 26 -3.30 -2.27 -7.68
C LEU A 26 -4.16 -3.07 -6.70
N TRP A 27 -5.02 -2.39 -5.93
CA TRP A 27 -5.94 -3.04 -5.00
C TRP A 27 -6.84 -4.05 -5.71
N ARG A 28 -7.55 -3.63 -6.77
CA ARG A 28 -8.42 -4.51 -7.56
C ARG A 28 -7.66 -5.70 -8.13
N TRP A 29 -6.45 -5.46 -8.66
CA TRP A 29 -5.62 -6.51 -9.23
C TRP A 29 -5.18 -7.53 -8.17
N LEU A 30 -4.69 -7.09 -7.01
CA LEU A 30 -4.29 -7.99 -5.92
C LEU A 30 -5.47 -8.80 -5.38
N CYS A 31 -6.63 -8.18 -5.19
CA CYS A 31 -7.85 -8.89 -4.81
C CYS A 31 -8.26 -9.93 -5.86
N SER A 32 -8.16 -9.60 -7.16
CA SER A 32 -8.45 -10.57 -8.25
C SER A 32 -7.50 -11.77 -8.27
N LYS A 33 -6.31 -11.65 -7.66
CA LYS A 33 -5.33 -12.72 -7.49
C LYS A 33 -5.54 -13.52 -6.19
N GLY A 34 -6.51 -13.13 -5.37
CA GLY A 34 -6.86 -13.82 -4.12
C GLY A 34 -5.99 -13.44 -2.92
N TYR A 35 -5.28 -12.31 -2.98
CA TYR A 35 -4.56 -11.79 -1.81
C TYR A 35 -5.52 -11.06 -0.85
N GLU A 36 -5.22 -11.14 0.43
CA GLU A 36 -5.77 -10.20 1.40
C GLU A 36 -5.06 -8.86 1.24
N VAL A 37 -5.82 -7.77 1.15
CA VAL A 37 -5.26 -6.44 0.90
C VAL A 37 -5.74 -5.47 1.97
N LEU A 38 -4.78 -4.84 2.65
CA LEU A 38 -5.01 -3.71 3.55
C LEU A 38 -4.65 -2.41 2.83
N VAL A 39 -5.60 -1.49 2.71
CA VAL A 39 -5.35 -0.16 2.13
C VAL A 39 -5.24 0.86 3.25
N GLU A 40 -4.27 1.76 3.16
CA GLU A 40 -4.14 2.86 4.13
C GLU A 40 -5.46 3.67 4.20
N GLN A 41 -5.97 3.90 5.42
CA GLN A 41 -7.31 4.48 5.66
C GLN A 41 -7.58 5.76 4.85
N GLN A 42 -6.60 6.66 4.80
CA GLN A 42 -6.74 7.91 4.06
C GLN A 42 -6.93 7.67 2.55
N ILE A 43 -6.17 6.73 1.98
CA ILE A 43 -6.21 6.38 0.56
C ILE A 43 -7.57 5.74 0.21
N ALA A 44 -8.03 4.81 1.05
CA ALA A 44 -9.32 4.16 0.88
C ALA A 44 -10.49 5.16 0.96
N HIS A 45 -10.41 6.12 1.89
CA HIS A 45 -11.40 7.18 2.05
C HIS A 45 -11.46 8.11 0.82
N GLU A 46 -10.32 8.59 0.33
CA GLU A 46 -10.27 9.49 -0.82
C GLU A 46 -10.72 8.84 -2.12
N LEU A 47 -10.46 7.54 -2.29
CA LEU A 47 -10.95 6.74 -3.41
C LEU A 47 -12.40 6.27 -3.25
N GLN A 48 -13.04 6.55 -2.10
CA GLN A 48 -14.40 6.09 -1.78
C GLN A 48 -14.58 4.57 -1.98
N LEU A 49 -13.56 3.79 -1.64
CA LEU A 49 -13.59 2.34 -1.82
C LEU A 49 -14.57 1.69 -0.84
N SER A 50 -15.53 0.93 -1.36
CA SER A 50 -16.44 0.10 -0.56
C SER A 50 -15.87 -1.31 -0.35
N ASN A 51 -16.14 -1.92 0.81
CA ASN A 51 -15.74 -3.30 1.15
C ASN A 51 -14.23 -3.55 1.11
N VAL A 52 -13.41 -2.53 1.33
CA VAL A 52 -11.96 -2.65 1.46
C VAL A 52 -11.57 -2.82 2.93
N LYS A 53 -10.62 -3.69 3.24
CA LYS A 53 -10.01 -3.71 4.57
C LYS A 53 -9.03 -2.55 4.66
N THR A 54 -9.16 -1.74 5.70
CA THR A 54 -8.33 -0.55 5.89
C THR A 54 -7.53 -0.64 7.17
N GLY A 55 -6.37 0.02 7.21
CA GLY A 55 -5.59 0.21 8.42
C GLY A 55 -4.78 1.49 8.40
N THR A 56 -4.37 1.95 9.56
CA THR A 56 -3.27 2.90 9.72
C THR A 56 -1.96 2.27 9.23
N LEU A 57 -0.96 3.10 8.93
CA LEU A 57 0.37 2.62 8.53
C LEU A 57 0.99 1.67 9.59
N ALA A 58 0.71 1.90 10.88
CA ALA A 58 1.18 1.05 11.97
C ALA A 58 0.46 -0.31 12.03
N GLU A 59 -0.86 -0.32 11.78
CA GLU A 59 -1.64 -1.57 11.69
C GLU A 59 -1.22 -2.39 10.46
N ILE A 60 -0.96 -1.72 9.33
CA ILE A 60 -0.42 -2.36 8.13
C ILE A 60 0.94 -2.99 8.43
N GLY A 61 1.84 -2.26 9.10
CA GLY A 61 3.13 -2.79 9.51
C GLY A 61 3.03 -4.04 10.41
N GLN A 62 2.01 -4.15 11.25
CA GLN A 62 1.80 -5.30 12.13
C GLN A 62 1.17 -6.51 11.43
N GLN A 63 0.36 -6.30 10.40
CA GLN A 63 -0.52 -7.33 9.84
C GLN A 63 -0.13 -7.80 8.44
N ALA A 64 0.55 -6.97 7.65
CA ALA A 64 0.90 -7.30 6.27
C ALA A 64 2.29 -7.94 6.19
N ASP A 65 2.45 -8.90 5.27
CA ASP A 65 3.74 -9.54 4.98
C ASP A 65 4.60 -8.67 4.03
N LEU A 66 3.94 -7.82 3.24
CA LEU A 66 4.52 -6.91 2.26
C LEU A 66 3.74 -5.58 2.23
N ALA A 67 4.43 -4.45 2.31
CA ALA A 67 3.89 -3.14 1.99
C ALA A 67 4.35 -2.70 0.60
N VAL A 68 3.38 -2.38 -0.26
CA VAL A 68 3.61 -1.70 -1.55
C VAL A 68 3.40 -0.20 -1.34
N VAL A 69 4.50 0.55 -1.40
CA VAL A 69 4.49 2.00 -1.26
C VAL A 69 4.35 2.63 -2.64
N VAL A 70 3.25 3.33 -2.90
CA VAL A 70 3.01 4.00 -4.19
C VAL A 70 3.36 5.49 -4.09
N GLY A 71 4.25 5.95 -4.96
CA GLY A 71 4.70 7.34 -5.02
C GLY A 71 6.22 7.44 -5.17
N GLY A 72 6.77 8.64 -4.96
CA GLY A 72 8.22 8.86 -5.00
C GLY A 72 8.90 8.69 -3.65
N ASP A 73 10.16 9.11 -3.55
CA ASP A 73 11.02 8.93 -2.38
C ASP A 73 10.43 9.49 -1.09
N GLY A 74 9.69 10.62 -1.18
CA GLY A 74 9.01 11.19 -0.01
C GLY A 74 8.01 10.23 0.62
N ASN A 75 7.25 9.49 -0.20
CA ASN A 75 6.34 8.46 0.30
C ASN A 75 7.10 7.26 0.85
N MET A 76 8.17 6.83 0.16
CA MET A 76 9.00 5.72 0.63
C MET A 76 9.65 6.02 1.98
N LEU A 77 10.27 7.20 2.15
CA LEU A 77 10.90 7.62 3.40
C LEU A 77 9.86 7.79 4.53
N GLY A 78 8.69 8.34 4.22
CA GLY A 78 7.58 8.47 5.16
C GLY A 78 7.08 7.11 5.65
N ALA A 79 6.83 6.18 4.72
CA ALA A 79 6.38 4.84 5.03
C ALA A 79 7.45 4.03 5.78
N ALA A 80 8.69 4.00 5.26
CA ALA A 80 9.80 3.21 5.80
C ALA A 80 10.11 3.56 7.26
N ARG A 81 10.01 4.83 7.66
CA ARG A 81 10.24 5.24 9.06
C ARG A 81 9.32 4.53 10.05
N THR A 82 8.07 4.30 9.68
CA THR A 82 7.10 3.60 10.52
C THR A 82 7.23 2.08 10.34
N LEU A 83 7.34 1.62 9.10
CA LEU A 83 7.36 0.20 8.74
C LEU A 83 8.63 -0.53 9.22
N ALA A 84 9.76 0.17 9.35
CA ALA A 84 11.02 -0.40 9.85
C ALA A 84 10.95 -0.92 11.30
N ARG A 85 9.85 -0.65 12.02
CA ARG A 85 9.60 -1.17 13.37
C ARG A 85 9.00 -2.59 13.37
N TYR A 86 8.65 -3.11 12.20
CA TYR A 86 7.93 -4.37 12.05
C TYR A 86 8.66 -5.30 11.08
N ASP A 87 8.35 -6.60 11.14
CA ASP A 87 8.90 -7.62 10.24
C ASP A 87 8.10 -7.70 8.94
N ILE A 88 8.10 -6.58 8.20
CA ILE A 88 7.36 -6.41 6.96
C ILE A 88 8.31 -6.12 5.80
N ASN A 89 8.09 -6.78 4.66
CA ASN A 89 8.83 -6.47 3.44
C ASN A 89 8.30 -5.17 2.85
N VAL A 90 9.15 -4.36 2.22
CA VAL A 90 8.72 -3.09 1.60
C VAL A 90 9.19 -3.02 0.16
N ILE A 91 8.28 -2.67 -0.76
CA ILE A 91 8.61 -2.41 -2.16
C ILE A 91 7.95 -1.11 -2.63
N GLY A 92 8.71 -0.28 -3.36
CA GLY A 92 8.24 0.99 -3.89
C GLY A 92 7.77 0.87 -5.35
N ILE A 93 6.66 1.53 -5.69
CA ILE A 93 6.25 1.81 -7.06
C ILE A 93 6.41 3.30 -7.29
N ASN A 94 7.45 3.68 -8.06
CA ASN A 94 7.66 5.06 -8.45
C ASN A 94 6.66 5.47 -9.55
N ARG A 95 5.97 6.59 -9.34
CA ARG A 95 5.08 7.20 -10.31
C ARG A 95 5.63 8.57 -10.71
N GLY A 96 6.43 8.61 -11.76
CA GLY A 96 7.14 9.81 -12.21
C GLY A 96 8.54 9.50 -12.69
N ASN A 97 9.51 10.33 -12.31
CA ASN A 97 10.92 10.12 -12.62
C ASN A 97 11.54 9.09 -11.67
N LEU A 98 12.47 8.29 -12.19
CA LEU A 98 13.25 7.35 -11.39
C LEU A 98 14.01 8.10 -10.27
N GLY A 99 13.87 7.61 -9.04
CA GLY A 99 14.61 8.05 -7.86
C GLY A 99 15.73 7.08 -7.53
#